data_AF-A0A5Q4G2Y6-F1
#
_entry.id   AF-A0A5Q4G2Y6-F1
#
_cell.length_a   1.000
_cell.length_b   1.000
_cell.length_c   1.000
_cell.angle_alpha   90.00
_cell.angle_beta   90.00
_cell.angle_gamma   90.00
#
_symmetry.space_group_name_H-M   'P 1'
#
loop_
_entity.id
_entity.type
_entity.pdbx_description
1 polymer ?
#
loop_
_entity_poly.entity_id
_entity_poly.type
_entity_poly.pdbx_seq_one_letter_code
_entity_poly.pdbx_strand_id
1 'polypeptide(L)'
;MLDASKQLLETVRTAARTKLFHLVSVMLALCLLAACQRDQGEESDADTALFPLVSPAAGESPAPTQSSEQAARAEALALALAERQASGLAQSRPGQGELLRDQMLERRREVLAEREAGPVRSTRRMLSPRSQWWQDQALATELSLSAQQIQAVADAAAELERVRSRSRHALATGQRELLQALATGSADLAREQVDQRRDRAIDLAEAEAAWLEALVNTLTAEQLATLARQHPQLIMAGAAERSEARVDRER
;
A
#
# COMPACT_ATOMS: atom_id res chain seq x y z
N MET A 1 25.93 -4.87 -26.41
CA MET A 1 25.36 -4.81 -25.04
C MET A 1 24.11 -3.93 -24.95
N LEU A 2 24.03 -2.78 -25.64
CA LEU A 2 22.85 -1.90 -25.63
C LEU A 2 21.56 -2.50 -26.22
N ASP A 3 21.64 -3.46 -27.15
CA ASP A 3 20.43 -4.10 -27.71
C ASP A 3 19.83 -5.15 -26.77
N ALA A 4 20.67 -5.81 -25.97
CA ALA A 4 20.21 -6.80 -24.99
C ALA A 4 19.44 -6.15 -23.83
N SER A 5 19.83 -4.93 -23.42
CA SER A 5 19.10 -4.19 -22.38
C SER A 5 17.75 -3.67 -22.86
N LYS A 6 17.61 -3.28 -24.14
CA LYS A 6 16.32 -2.86 -24.73
C LYS A 6 15.32 -4.01 -24.83
N GLN A 7 15.77 -5.18 -25.29
CA GLN A 7 14.90 -6.37 -25.34
C GLN A 7 14.44 -6.82 -23.95
N LEU A 8 15.30 -6.68 -22.92
CA LEU A 8 14.91 -6.94 -21.53
C LEU A 8 13.86 -5.92 -21.03
N LEU A 9 13.92 -4.68 -21.48
CA LEU A 9 12.96 -3.65 -21.07
C LEU A 9 11.56 -3.87 -21.68
N GLU A 10 11.47 -4.25 -22.96
CA GLU A 10 10.19 -4.53 -23.63
C GLU A 10 9.50 -5.79 -23.10
N THR A 11 10.28 -6.84 -22.82
CA THR A 11 9.77 -8.08 -22.21
C THR A 11 9.28 -7.84 -20.77
N VAL A 12 9.90 -6.92 -20.04
CA VAL A 12 9.43 -6.49 -18.71
C VAL A 12 8.13 -5.69 -18.79
N ARG A 13 8.00 -4.77 -19.76
CA ARG A 13 6.79 -3.93 -19.93
C ARG A 13 5.55 -4.75 -20.26
N THR A 14 5.69 -5.74 -21.14
CA THR A 14 4.60 -6.65 -21.53
C THR A 14 4.20 -7.56 -20.38
N ALA A 15 5.17 -8.11 -19.63
CA ALA A 15 4.91 -8.99 -18.49
C ALA A 15 4.19 -8.27 -17.33
N ALA A 16 4.59 -7.04 -17.00
CA ALA A 16 3.95 -6.24 -15.96
C ALA A 16 2.47 -5.97 -16.27
N ARG A 17 2.14 -5.62 -17.53
CA ARG A 17 0.76 -5.39 -17.98
C ARG A 17 -0.16 -6.61 -17.78
N THR A 18 0.33 -7.81 -18.11
CA THR A 18 -0.46 -9.05 -17.94
C THR A 18 -0.67 -9.43 -16.48
N LYS A 19 0.26 -9.14 -15.57
CA LYS A 19 0.10 -9.51 -14.16
C LYS A 19 -0.80 -8.56 -13.39
N LEU A 20 -0.68 -7.27 -13.70
CA LEU A 20 -1.59 -6.26 -13.17
C LEU A 20 -3.03 -6.52 -13.65
N PHE A 21 -3.21 -7.15 -14.83
CA PHE A 21 -4.50 -7.69 -15.28
C PHE A 21 -5.07 -8.75 -14.32
N HIS A 22 -4.27 -9.77 -13.98
CA HIS A 22 -4.75 -10.88 -13.16
C HIS A 22 -5.06 -10.47 -11.71
N LEU A 23 -4.21 -9.67 -11.09
CA LEU A 23 -4.44 -9.19 -9.71
C LEU A 23 -5.72 -8.37 -9.61
N VAL A 24 -5.96 -7.48 -10.57
CA VAL A 24 -7.19 -6.68 -10.61
C VAL A 24 -8.40 -7.55 -10.91
N SER A 25 -8.30 -8.52 -11.81
CA SER A 25 -9.37 -9.47 -12.10
C SER A 25 -9.76 -10.30 -10.87
N VAL A 26 -8.80 -10.77 -10.08
CA VAL A 26 -9.04 -11.54 -8.85
C VAL A 26 -9.69 -10.66 -7.78
N MET A 27 -9.19 -9.43 -7.60
CA MET A 27 -9.81 -8.46 -6.68
C MET A 27 -11.24 -8.10 -7.10
N LEU A 28 -11.50 -7.90 -8.39
CA LEU A 28 -12.85 -7.65 -8.91
C LEU A 28 -13.78 -8.85 -8.65
N ALA A 29 -13.31 -10.08 -8.89
CA ALA A 29 -14.07 -11.29 -8.62
C ALA A 29 -14.41 -11.44 -7.12
N LEU A 30 -13.47 -11.11 -6.23
CA LEU A 30 -13.70 -11.10 -4.78
C LEU A 30 -14.71 -10.01 -4.36
N CYS A 31 -14.64 -8.83 -4.97
CA CYS A 31 -15.62 -7.76 -4.72
C CYS A 31 -17.02 -8.15 -5.22
N LEU A 32 -17.14 -8.79 -6.38
CA LEU A 32 -18.42 -9.27 -6.91
C LEU A 32 -19.01 -10.40 -6.06
N LEU A 33 -18.19 -11.35 -5.60
CA LEU A 33 -18.62 -12.39 -4.66
C LEU A 33 -19.13 -11.80 -3.34
N ALA A 34 -18.44 -10.79 -2.80
CA ALA A 34 -18.87 -10.09 -1.59
C ALA A 34 -20.19 -9.31 -1.80
N ALA A 35 -20.40 -8.73 -2.99
CA ALA A 35 -21.64 -8.03 -3.32
C ALA A 35 -22.82 -9.01 -3.47
N CYS A 36 -22.63 -10.15 -4.15
CA CYS A 36 -23.66 -11.17 -4.33
C CYS A 36 -24.08 -11.83 -3.00
N GLN A 37 -23.19 -11.95 -2.02
CA GLN A 37 -23.54 -12.48 -0.70
C GLN A 37 -24.35 -11.51 0.16
N ARG A 38 -24.29 -10.20 -0.14
CA ARG A 38 -25.01 -9.18 0.60
C ARG A 38 -26.50 -9.12 0.23
N ASP A 39 -26.86 -9.56 -0.97
CA ASP A 39 -28.23 -9.56 -1.49
C ASP A 39 -29.07 -10.75 -0.98
N GLN A 40 -28.48 -11.69 -0.22
CA GLN A 40 -29.17 -12.87 0.29
C GLN A 40 -29.59 -12.77 1.77
N GLY A 41 -29.43 -11.61 2.43
CA GLY A 41 -29.44 -11.53 3.90
C GLY A 41 -30.41 -10.58 4.58
N GLU A 42 -31.25 -9.82 3.87
CA GLU A 42 -32.16 -8.85 4.53
C GLU A 42 -33.64 -9.27 4.43
N GLU A 43 -33.99 -10.30 5.19
CA GLU A 43 -35.31 -10.43 5.82
C GLU A 43 -35.08 -10.83 7.28
N SER A 44 -34.87 -9.87 8.17
CA SER A 44 -34.96 -10.10 9.61
C SER A 44 -35.19 -8.80 10.38
N ASP A 45 -36.15 -8.88 11.28
CA ASP A 45 -36.82 -7.83 12.04
C ASP A 45 -35.93 -6.96 12.96
N ALA A 46 -36.34 -5.69 13.02
CA ALA A 46 -36.53 -4.76 14.14
C ALA A 46 -35.69 -4.80 15.44
N ASP A 47 -35.44 -3.56 15.90
CA ASP A 47 -35.27 -3.07 17.27
C ASP A 47 -33.99 -3.41 18.07
N THR A 48 -33.24 -2.35 18.47
CA THR A 48 -33.05 -1.95 19.89
C THR A 48 -31.97 -0.85 20.08
N ALA A 49 -32.44 0.31 20.56
CA ALA A 49 -31.91 1.35 21.49
C ALA A 49 -30.39 1.64 21.71
N LEU A 50 -29.99 2.88 21.36
CA LEU A 50 -29.56 4.04 22.20
C LEU A 50 -28.61 3.95 23.45
N PHE A 51 -27.55 4.81 23.40
CA PHE A 51 -26.90 5.66 24.45
C PHE A 51 -25.73 5.10 25.36
N PRO A 52 -24.91 5.92 26.10
CA PRO A 52 -23.76 6.76 25.64
C PRO A 52 -22.45 6.74 26.52
N LEU A 53 -21.44 7.53 26.05
CA LEU A 53 -20.17 8.06 26.62
C LEU A 53 -19.94 8.16 28.15
N VAL A 54 -18.72 7.82 28.62
CA VAL A 54 -17.97 8.42 29.78
C VAL A 54 -16.43 8.23 29.64
N SER A 55 -15.65 9.26 30.04
CA SER A 55 -14.19 9.36 30.33
C SER A 55 -14.06 9.90 31.80
N PRO A 56 -12.92 9.94 32.57
CA PRO A 56 -11.49 10.13 32.20
C PRO A 56 -10.38 9.56 33.16
N ALA A 57 -9.10 9.92 32.88
CA ALA A 57 -8.01 10.38 33.81
C ALA A 57 -6.69 9.55 34.01
N ALA A 58 -5.58 10.22 33.60
CA ALA A 58 -4.23 10.38 34.18
C ALA A 58 -3.33 9.21 34.67
N GLY A 59 -2.07 9.17 34.20
CA GLY A 59 -0.93 8.54 34.91
C GLY A 59 0.31 8.20 34.06
N GLU A 60 1.40 8.94 34.30
CA GLU A 60 2.87 8.73 34.13
C GLU A 60 3.54 7.63 33.26
N SER A 61 4.67 8.06 32.64
CA SER A 61 5.76 7.39 31.87
C SER A 61 6.44 6.17 32.55
N PRO A 62 7.36 5.34 31.95
CA PRO A 62 8.19 5.55 30.72
C PRO A 62 8.40 4.32 29.78
N ALA A 63 9.12 4.56 28.65
CA ALA A 63 9.61 3.60 27.62
C ALA A 63 10.63 2.55 28.16
N PRO A 64 11.15 1.52 27.40
CA PRO A 64 11.17 1.31 25.94
C PRO A 64 11.02 -0.15 25.42
N THR A 65 10.91 -0.37 24.08
CA THR A 65 11.72 -1.32 23.26
C THR A 65 11.12 -1.53 21.86
N GLN A 66 11.82 -1.08 20.81
CA GLN A 66 11.43 -1.21 19.38
C GLN A 66 11.34 -2.67 18.87
N SER A 67 11.74 -3.64 19.68
CA SER A 67 11.54 -5.08 19.41
C SER A 67 10.11 -5.54 19.71
N SER A 68 9.37 -4.86 20.59
CA SER A 68 8.00 -5.23 20.94
C SER A 68 7.01 -4.82 19.85
N GLU A 69 7.27 -3.74 19.10
CA GLU A 69 6.37 -3.28 18.04
C GLU A 69 6.35 -4.22 16.81
N GLN A 70 7.50 -4.85 16.49
CA GLN A 70 7.54 -5.88 15.46
C GLN A 70 6.88 -7.18 15.92
N ALA A 71 7.06 -7.56 17.19
CA ALA A 71 6.32 -8.67 17.78
C ALA A 71 4.81 -8.39 17.80
N ALA A 72 4.39 -7.17 18.15
CA ALA A 72 2.99 -6.74 18.16
C ALA A 72 2.38 -6.70 16.76
N ARG A 73 3.16 -6.35 15.73
CA ARG A 73 2.69 -6.42 14.32
C ARG A 73 2.56 -7.85 13.83
N ALA A 74 3.50 -8.73 14.18
CA ALA A 74 3.42 -10.15 13.87
C ALA A 74 2.24 -10.81 14.60
N GLU A 75 2.00 -10.43 15.84
CA GLU A 75 0.88 -10.88 16.66
C GLU A 75 -0.45 -10.34 16.13
N ALA A 76 -0.52 -9.07 15.68
CA ALA A 76 -1.70 -8.50 15.05
C ALA A 76 -2.06 -9.20 13.73
N LEU A 77 -1.06 -9.59 12.92
CA LEU A 77 -1.29 -10.37 11.70
C LEU A 77 -1.71 -11.81 12.01
N ALA A 78 -1.11 -12.44 13.02
CA ALA A 78 -1.52 -13.76 13.49
C ALA A 78 -2.96 -13.74 14.03
N LEU A 79 -3.35 -12.69 14.75
CA LEU A 79 -4.72 -12.45 15.23
C LEU A 79 -5.70 -12.22 14.07
N ALA A 80 -5.33 -11.47 13.03
CA ALA A 80 -6.18 -11.28 11.84
C ALA A 80 -6.37 -12.58 11.02
N LEU A 81 -5.36 -13.45 10.98
CA LEU A 81 -5.48 -14.77 10.37
C LEU A 81 -6.29 -15.73 11.24
N ALA A 82 -6.13 -15.66 12.56
CA ALA A 82 -6.97 -16.39 13.51
C ALA A 82 -8.43 -15.93 13.45
N GLU A 83 -8.69 -14.63 13.29
CA GLU A 83 -10.02 -14.02 13.07
C GLU A 83 -10.69 -14.61 11.82
N ARG A 84 -9.93 -14.79 10.73
CA ARG A 84 -10.43 -15.39 9.50
C ARG A 84 -10.74 -16.88 9.64
N GLN A 85 -9.92 -17.62 10.39
CA GLN A 85 -10.15 -19.04 10.65
C GLN A 85 -11.30 -19.26 11.65
N ALA A 86 -11.39 -18.43 12.69
CA ALA A 86 -12.46 -18.47 13.68
C ALA A 86 -13.81 -18.05 13.09
N SER A 87 -13.85 -17.07 12.18
CA SER A 87 -15.08 -16.69 11.46
C SER A 87 -15.60 -17.82 10.56
N GLY A 88 -14.69 -18.62 9.98
CA GLY A 88 -15.05 -19.82 9.22
C GLY A 88 -15.54 -20.98 10.11
N LEU A 89 -15.07 -21.06 11.35
CA LEU A 89 -15.48 -22.08 12.32
C LEU A 89 -16.72 -21.69 13.15
N ALA A 90 -16.98 -20.39 13.33
CA ALA A 90 -18.13 -19.85 14.07
C ALA A 90 -19.46 -20.06 13.35
N GLN A 91 -19.44 -20.30 12.03
CA GLN A 91 -20.64 -20.75 11.30
C GLN A 91 -21.07 -22.17 11.69
N SER A 92 -20.26 -22.91 12.48
CA SER A 92 -20.57 -24.28 12.88
C SER A 92 -21.07 -24.43 14.33
N ARG A 93 -21.00 -23.42 15.22
CA ARG A 93 -21.43 -23.56 16.62
C ARG A 93 -21.99 -22.26 17.24
N PRO A 94 -23.27 -22.22 17.63
CA PRO A 94 -23.84 -21.08 18.34
C PRO A 94 -23.34 -21.05 19.80
N GLY A 95 -22.93 -19.87 20.28
CA GLY A 95 -22.58 -19.60 21.68
C GLY A 95 -21.15 -19.11 21.97
N GLN A 96 -20.17 -19.34 21.09
CA GLN A 96 -18.80 -18.79 21.27
C GLN A 96 -18.57 -17.46 20.55
N GLY A 97 -19.39 -17.15 19.54
CA GLY A 97 -19.26 -15.93 18.73
C GLY A 97 -19.58 -14.63 19.49
N GLU A 98 -20.50 -14.67 20.46
CA GLU A 98 -20.84 -13.50 21.28
C GLU A 98 -19.74 -13.14 22.28
N LEU A 99 -19.19 -14.13 23.00
CA LEU A 99 -18.05 -13.93 23.91
C LEU A 99 -16.80 -13.39 23.19
N LEU A 100 -16.55 -13.84 21.97
CA LEU A 100 -15.44 -13.31 21.16
C LEU A 100 -15.73 -11.90 20.64
N ARG A 101 -16.98 -11.60 20.26
CA ARG A 101 -17.38 -10.24 19.84
C ARG A 101 -17.23 -9.23 20.97
N ASP A 102 -17.62 -9.60 22.19
CA ASP A 102 -17.51 -8.72 23.35
C ASP A 102 -16.04 -8.45 23.71
N GLN A 103 -15.19 -9.49 23.73
CA GLN A 103 -13.73 -9.30 23.94
C GLN A 103 -13.05 -8.49 22.83
N MET A 104 -13.54 -8.60 21.58
CA MET A 104 -13.05 -7.83 20.45
C MET A 104 -13.50 -6.36 20.50
N LEU A 105 -14.71 -6.08 20.98
CA LEU A 105 -15.20 -4.71 21.18
C LEU A 105 -14.45 -4.00 22.30
N GLU A 106 -14.10 -4.72 23.37
CA GLU A 106 -13.20 -4.25 24.43
C GLU A 106 -11.82 -3.86 23.84
N ARG A 107 -11.19 -4.78 23.08
CA ARG A 107 -9.90 -4.56 22.39
C ARG A 107 -9.93 -3.41 21.39
N ARG A 108 -11.02 -3.24 20.64
CA ARG A 108 -11.15 -2.17 19.65
C ARG A 108 -11.29 -0.79 20.32
N ARG A 109 -11.93 -0.73 21.49
CA ARG A 109 -11.98 0.48 22.31
C ARG A 109 -10.61 0.82 22.89
N GLU A 110 -9.83 -0.18 23.31
CA GLU A 110 -8.44 0.01 23.75
C GLU A 110 -7.55 0.59 22.64
N VAL A 111 -7.61 0.02 21.43
CA VAL A 111 -6.81 0.49 20.27
C VAL A 111 -7.23 1.88 19.77
N LEU A 112 -8.52 2.20 19.85
CA LEU A 112 -9.01 3.54 19.48
C LEU A 112 -8.63 4.59 20.52
N ALA A 113 -8.64 4.23 21.80
CA ALA A 113 -8.15 5.10 22.88
C ALA A 113 -6.64 5.39 22.75
N GLU A 114 -5.84 4.43 22.27
CA GLU A 114 -4.41 4.65 21.97
C GLU A 114 -4.18 5.60 20.78
N ARG A 115 -5.10 5.62 19.80
CA ARG A 115 -4.99 6.48 18.61
C ARG A 115 -5.33 7.94 18.87
N GLU A 116 -6.24 8.22 19.79
CA GLU A 116 -6.63 9.60 20.15
C GLU A 116 -5.62 10.27 21.10
N ALA A 117 -4.74 9.50 21.74
CA ALA A 117 -3.75 9.98 22.71
C ALA A 117 -2.38 10.41 22.12
N GLY A 118 -2.19 10.30 20.80
CA GLY A 118 -0.94 10.69 20.15
C GLY A 118 -1.01 12.12 19.57
N PRO A 119 -0.08 13.05 19.89
CA PRO A 119 -0.06 14.33 19.22
C PRO A 119 0.18 14.10 17.73
N VAL A 120 -0.49 14.92 16.90
CA VAL A 120 -0.25 15.12 15.47
C VAL A 120 1.21 15.54 15.27
N ARG A 121 2.14 14.60 15.41
CA ARG A 121 3.55 14.77 15.09
C ARG A 121 3.65 14.72 13.59
N SER A 122 3.49 15.92 13.02
CA SER A 122 4.01 16.35 11.74
C SER A 122 4.05 15.25 10.67
N THR A 123 3.09 15.34 9.75
CA THR A 123 3.09 14.79 8.39
C THR A 123 4.39 15.02 7.58
N ARG A 124 5.42 15.64 8.17
CA ARG A 124 6.73 15.95 7.59
C ARG A 124 7.74 14.79 7.62
N ARG A 125 7.50 13.68 8.35
CA ARG A 125 8.49 12.59 8.48
C ARG A 125 8.05 11.20 7.98
N MET A 126 6.84 11.07 7.44
CA MET A 126 6.36 9.83 6.78
C MET A 126 6.38 9.91 5.25
N LEU A 127 7.09 10.87 4.68
CA LEU A 127 7.50 10.75 3.28
C LEU A 127 8.56 9.66 3.26
N SER A 128 8.24 8.55 2.59
CA SER A 128 9.12 7.39 2.46
C SER A 128 10.57 7.85 2.22
N PRO A 129 11.59 7.27 2.89
CA PRO A 129 13.01 7.56 2.64
C PRO A 129 13.39 7.56 1.14
N ARG A 130 12.59 6.88 0.32
CA ARG A 130 12.72 6.81 -1.14
C ARG A 130 12.46 8.14 -1.87
N SER A 131 11.68 9.07 -1.31
CA SER A 131 11.17 10.24 -2.05
C SER A 131 11.99 11.52 -1.90
N GLN A 132 13.14 11.51 -1.21
CA GLN A 132 13.93 12.75 -1.03
C GLN A 132 15.45 12.54 -0.99
N TRP A 133 15.96 11.33 -1.26
CA TRP A 133 17.42 11.10 -1.22
C TRP A 133 18.20 11.99 -2.20
N TRP A 134 17.61 12.33 -3.35
CA TRP A 134 18.23 13.22 -4.34
C TRP A 134 18.30 14.69 -3.88
N GLN A 135 17.61 15.05 -2.79
CA GLN A 135 17.72 16.37 -2.16
C GLN A 135 18.83 16.38 -1.09
N ASP A 136 19.43 15.23 -0.77
CA ASP A 136 20.54 15.14 0.16
C ASP A 136 21.83 15.62 -0.52
N GLN A 137 22.22 16.85 -0.19
CA GLN A 137 23.43 17.47 -0.71
C GLN A 137 24.70 16.73 -0.27
N ALA A 138 24.68 16.04 0.88
CA ALA A 138 25.81 15.23 1.33
C ALA A 138 26.01 14.03 0.41
N LEU A 139 24.91 13.34 0.05
CA LEU A 139 24.98 12.21 -0.89
C LEU A 139 25.39 12.66 -2.29
N ALA A 140 24.87 13.79 -2.78
CA ALA A 140 25.27 14.33 -4.08
C ALA A 140 26.78 14.64 -4.14
N THR A 141 27.33 15.15 -3.02
CA THR A 141 28.77 15.40 -2.87
C THR A 141 29.57 14.11 -2.81
N GLU A 142 29.08 13.11 -2.06
CA GLU A 142 29.71 11.80 -1.94
C GLU A 142 29.77 11.04 -3.28
N LEU A 143 28.70 11.11 -4.07
CA LEU A 143 28.63 10.54 -5.42
C LEU A 143 29.36 11.40 -6.48
N SER A 144 29.92 12.54 -6.09
CA SER A 144 30.59 13.49 -6.98
C SER A 144 29.72 13.85 -8.20
N LEU A 145 28.42 14.10 -7.98
CA LEU A 145 27.49 14.41 -9.06
C LEU A 145 27.79 15.80 -9.64
N SER A 146 27.81 15.90 -10.97
CA SER A 146 27.90 17.21 -11.63
C SER A 146 26.60 18.00 -11.43
N ALA A 147 26.66 19.33 -11.52
CA ALA A 147 25.47 20.17 -11.42
C ALA A 147 24.40 19.79 -12.46
N GLN A 148 24.82 19.38 -13.66
CA GLN A 148 23.91 18.90 -14.71
C GLN A 148 23.25 17.57 -14.33
N GLN A 149 24.00 16.62 -13.76
CA GLN A 149 23.44 15.35 -13.28
C GLN A 149 22.44 15.57 -12.15
N ILE A 150 22.76 16.44 -11.19
CA ILE A 150 21.87 16.81 -10.09
C ILE A 150 20.56 17.37 -10.64
N GLN A 151 20.64 18.31 -11.58
CA GLN A 151 19.46 18.92 -12.18
C GLN A 151 18.61 17.88 -12.93
N ALA A 152 19.23 17.05 -13.77
CA ALA A 152 18.51 16.02 -14.52
C ALA A 152 17.79 15.00 -13.62
N VAL A 153 18.45 14.55 -12.54
CA VAL A 153 17.83 13.65 -11.55
C VAL A 153 16.70 14.36 -10.80
N ALA A 154 16.89 15.63 -10.44
CA ALA A 154 15.87 16.43 -9.75
C ALA A 154 14.62 16.64 -10.64
N ASP A 155 14.80 16.94 -11.92
CA ASP A 155 13.69 17.13 -12.87
C ASP A 155 12.90 15.84 -13.07
N ALA A 156 13.59 14.71 -13.28
CA ALA A 156 12.96 13.40 -13.39
C ALA A 156 12.20 13.01 -12.12
N ALA A 157 12.78 13.28 -10.95
CA ALA A 157 12.13 12.99 -9.68
C ALA A 157 10.92 13.90 -9.41
N ALA A 158 10.99 15.17 -9.82
CA ALA A 158 9.86 16.09 -9.74
C ALA A 158 8.68 15.67 -10.63
N GLU A 159 8.95 15.08 -11.81
CA GLU A 159 7.91 14.48 -12.65
C GLU A 159 7.25 13.28 -11.96
N LEU A 160 8.05 12.34 -11.44
CA LEU A 160 7.53 11.18 -10.72
C LEU A 160 6.64 11.60 -9.52
N GLU A 161 7.06 12.61 -8.75
CA GLU A 161 6.28 13.09 -7.62
C GLU A 161 4.96 13.77 -8.06
N ARG A 162 4.97 14.46 -9.21
CA ARG A 162 3.75 14.99 -9.83
C ARG A 162 2.79 13.87 -10.22
N VAL A 163 3.28 12.78 -10.81
CA VAL A 163 2.46 11.58 -11.10
C VAL A 163 1.93 10.96 -9.81
N ARG A 164 2.77 10.69 -8.82
CA ARG A 164 2.36 10.13 -7.51
C ARG A 164 1.31 10.97 -6.80
N SER A 165 1.44 12.29 -6.85
CA SER A 165 0.48 13.22 -6.23
C SER A 165 -0.87 13.16 -6.94
N ARG A 166 -0.88 13.16 -8.28
CA ARG A 166 -2.10 12.98 -9.08
C ARG A 166 -2.75 11.63 -8.82
N SER A 167 -1.99 10.53 -8.84
CA SER A 167 -2.51 9.19 -8.58
C SER A 167 -3.09 9.05 -7.17
N ARG A 168 -2.43 9.59 -6.14
CA ARG A 168 -2.97 9.60 -4.76
C ARG A 168 -4.30 10.35 -4.68
N HIS A 169 -4.38 11.54 -5.27
CA HIS A 169 -5.62 12.32 -5.28
C HIS A 169 -6.73 11.58 -6.04
N ALA A 170 -6.43 11.03 -7.21
CA ALA A 170 -7.39 10.29 -8.02
C ALA A 170 -7.86 8.99 -7.35
N LEU A 171 -6.98 8.27 -6.65
CA LEU A 171 -7.36 7.08 -5.86
C LEU A 171 -8.27 7.44 -4.68
N ALA A 172 -8.01 8.55 -3.99
CA ALA A 172 -8.86 9.02 -2.91
C ALA A 172 -10.27 9.42 -3.40
N THR A 173 -10.35 10.04 -4.58
CA THR A 173 -11.62 10.38 -5.22
C THR A 173 -12.33 9.12 -5.73
N GLY A 174 -11.65 8.27 -6.49
CA GLY A 174 -12.22 7.02 -7.02
C GLY A 174 -12.67 6.04 -5.92
N GLN A 175 -12.04 6.04 -4.75
CA GLN A 175 -12.53 5.25 -3.61
C GLN A 175 -13.91 5.73 -3.12
N ARG A 176 -14.17 7.05 -3.10
CA ARG A 176 -15.48 7.59 -2.73
C ARG A 176 -16.52 7.26 -3.81
N GLU A 177 -16.15 7.41 -5.08
CA GLU A 177 -17.02 7.08 -6.22
C GLU A 177 -17.37 5.59 -6.26
N LEU A 178 -16.40 4.71 -6.00
CA LEU A 178 -16.63 3.26 -5.90
C LEU A 178 -17.60 2.93 -4.77
N LEU A 179 -17.43 3.53 -3.58
CA LEU A 179 -18.36 3.31 -2.47
C LEU A 179 -19.77 3.80 -2.80
N GLN A 180 -19.90 4.91 -3.54
CA GLN A 180 -21.19 5.41 -4.01
C GLN A 180 -21.82 4.49 -5.06
N ALA A 181 -21.04 3.96 -6.01
CA ALA A 181 -21.50 3.01 -7.00
C ALA A 181 -22.02 1.72 -6.35
N LEU A 182 -21.30 1.22 -5.34
CA LEU A 182 -21.72 0.06 -4.56
C LEU A 182 -22.99 0.35 -3.75
N ALA A 183 -23.11 1.51 -3.11
CA ALA A 183 -24.30 1.90 -2.36
C ALA A 183 -25.54 2.06 -3.24
N THR A 184 -25.37 2.39 -4.51
CA THR A 184 -26.47 2.53 -5.49
C THR A 184 -26.75 1.26 -6.28
N GLY A 185 -26.01 0.17 -6.03
CA GLY A 185 -26.15 -1.09 -6.77
C GLY A 185 -25.69 -1.01 -8.23
N SER A 186 -24.95 0.03 -8.62
CA SER A 186 -24.49 0.22 -10.00
C SER A 186 -23.22 -0.57 -10.28
N ALA A 187 -23.38 -1.79 -10.81
CA ALA A 187 -22.27 -2.68 -11.14
C ALA A 187 -21.35 -2.10 -12.22
N ASP A 188 -21.89 -1.37 -13.21
CA ASP A 188 -21.12 -0.78 -14.30
C ASP A 188 -20.19 0.33 -13.80
N LEU A 189 -20.71 1.24 -12.96
CA LEU A 189 -19.89 2.28 -12.34
C LEU A 189 -18.82 1.68 -11.41
N ALA A 190 -19.16 0.64 -10.67
CA ALA A 190 -18.18 -0.03 -9.81
C ALA A 190 -17.05 -0.67 -10.64
N ARG A 191 -17.37 -1.32 -11.76
CA ARG A 191 -16.38 -1.90 -12.68
C ARG A 191 -15.50 -0.82 -13.30
N GLU A 192 -16.10 0.27 -13.78
CA GLU A 192 -15.35 1.41 -14.32
C GLU A 192 -14.35 1.95 -13.30
N GLN A 193 -14.75 2.12 -12.04
CA GLN A 193 -13.85 2.59 -10.98
C GLN A 193 -12.69 1.62 -10.71
N VAL A 194 -12.91 0.31 -10.79
CA VAL A 194 -11.83 -0.67 -10.66
C VAL A 194 -10.86 -0.60 -11.84
N ASP A 195 -11.37 -0.47 -13.06
CA ASP A 195 -10.54 -0.32 -14.26
C ASP A 195 -9.72 0.98 -14.20
N GLN A 196 -10.31 2.10 -13.79
CA GLN A 196 -9.56 3.34 -13.59
C GLN A 196 -8.48 3.23 -12.51
N ARG A 197 -8.71 2.48 -11.42
CA ARG A 197 -7.68 2.25 -10.39
C ARG A 197 -6.52 1.42 -10.93
N ARG A 198 -6.83 0.44 -11.77
CA ARG A 198 -5.84 -0.37 -12.46
C ARG A 198 -4.97 0.47 -13.38
N ASP A 199 -5.59 1.30 -14.23
CA ASP A 199 -4.86 2.16 -15.16
C ASP A 199 -3.92 3.12 -14.42
N ARG A 200 -4.39 3.72 -13.33
CA ARG A 200 -3.55 4.59 -12.47
C ARG A 200 -2.36 3.85 -11.85
N ALA A 201 -2.50 2.57 -11.54
CA ALA A 201 -1.39 1.76 -11.05
C ALA A 201 -0.38 1.45 -12.16
N ILE A 202 -0.85 1.22 -13.39
CA ILE A 202 0.01 1.08 -14.57
C ILE A 202 0.77 2.39 -14.83
N ASP A 203 0.08 3.52 -14.85
CA ASP A 203 0.69 4.85 -15.06
C ASP A 203 1.77 5.16 -14.03
N LEU A 204 1.53 4.82 -12.76
CA LEU A 204 2.51 4.99 -11.70
C LEU A 204 3.75 4.11 -11.93
N ALA A 205 3.54 2.83 -12.28
CA ALA A 205 4.65 1.92 -12.57
C ALA A 205 5.46 2.36 -13.81
N GLU A 206 4.80 2.87 -14.84
CA GLU A 206 5.48 3.43 -16.03
C GLU A 206 6.29 4.69 -15.68
N ALA A 207 5.76 5.58 -14.84
CA ALA A 207 6.49 6.75 -14.38
C ALA A 207 7.71 6.38 -13.50
N GLU A 208 7.57 5.37 -12.64
CA GLU A 208 8.69 4.86 -11.83
C GLU A 208 9.78 4.23 -12.70
N ALA A 209 9.40 3.47 -13.73
CA ALA A 209 10.33 2.92 -14.70
C ALA A 209 11.07 4.03 -15.48
N ALA A 210 10.35 5.06 -15.93
CA ALA A 210 10.95 6.20 -16.63
C ALA A 210 11.94 6.97 -15.75
N TRP A 211 11.62 7.16 -14.46
CA TRP A 211 12.53 7.78 -13.50
C TRP A 211 13.80 6.93 -13.26
N LEU A 212 13.66 5.61 -13.13
CA LEU A 212 14.80 4.70 -13.01
C LEU A 212 15.68 4.71 -14.26
N GLU A 213 15.07 4.75 -15.45
CA GLU A 213 15.80 4.87 -16.71
C GLU A 213 16.56 6.20 -16.77
N ALA A 214 15.94 7.31 -16.37
CA ALA A 214 16.62 8.61 -16.27
C ALA A 214 17.82 8.56 -15.32
N LEU A 215 17.70 7.90 -14.16
CA LEU A 215 18.82 7.69 -13.24
C LEU A 215 19.96 6.88 -13.88
N VAL A 216 19.64 5.76 -14.53
CA VAL A 216 20.64 4.89 -15.16
C VAL A 216 21.35 5.59 -16.32
N ASN A 217 20.64 6.42 -17.08
CA ASN A 217 21.21 7.16 -18.20
C ASN A 217 22.02 8.39 -17.77
N THR A 218 21.76 8.92 -16.57
CA THR A 218 22.42 10.13 -16.06
C THR A 218 23.66 9.81 -15.23
N LEU A 219 23.63 8.73 -14.45
CA LEU A 219 24.69 8.35 -13.51
C LEU A 219 25.67 7.38 -14.17
N THR A 220 26.95 7.46 -13.79
CA THR A 220 27.96 6.50 -14.23
C THR A 220 27.78 5.14 -13.53
N ALA A 221 28.37 4.08 -14.09
CA ALA A 221 28.32 2.75 -13.49
C ALA A 221 28.91 2.73 -12.06
N GLU A 222 29.97 3.49 -11.80
CA GLU A 222 30.58 3.62 -10.47
C GLU A 222 29.65 4.34 -9.49
N GLN A 223 29.03 5.44 -9.92
CA GLN A 223 28.05 6.17 -9.11
C GLN A 223 26.84 5.30 -8.76
N LEU A 224 26.33 4.54 -9.74
CA LEU A 224 25.25 3.59 -9.52
C LEU A 224 25.65 2.47 -8.55
N ALA A 225 26.88 1.96 -8.63
CA ALA A 225 27.38 0.94 -7.71
C ALA A 225 27.52 1.47 -6.26
N THR A 226 27.98 2.71 -6.09
CA THR A 226 28.03 3.37 -4.78
C THR A 226 26.63 3.60 -4.22
N LEU A 227 25.72 4.11 -5.04
CA LEU A 227 24.31 4.29 -4.67
C LEU A 227 23.65 2.96 -4.26
N ALA A 228 23.91 1.88 -5.01
CA ALA A 228 23.42 0.53 -4.71
C ALA A 228 23.88 0.02 -3.34
N ARG A 229 25.15 0.30 -2.99
CA ARG A 229 25.79 -0.15 -1.76
C ARG A 229 25.24 0.59 -0.54
N GLN A 230 25.03 1.89 -0.67
CA GLN A 230 24.61 2.76 0.43
C GLN A 230 23.09 2.77 0.62
N HIS A 231 22.36 2.67 -0.48
CA HIS A 231 20.91 2.76 -0.50
C HIS A 231 20.30 1.60 -1.32
N PRO A 232 20.51 0.34 -0.90
CA PRO A 232 20.01 -0.83 -1.63
C PRO A 232 18.50 -0.76 -1.87
N GLN A 233 17.74 -0.16 -0.96
CA GLN A 233 16.29 0.06 -1.08
C GLN A 233 15.86 0.84 -2.33
N LEU A 234 16.72 1.70 -2.88
CA LEU A 234 16.40 2.48 -4.09
C LEU A 234 16.39 1.59 -5.33
N ILE A 235 17.27 0.59 -5.38
CA ILE A 235 17.47 -0.32 -6.51
C ILE A 235 16.67 -1.62 -6.33
N MET A 236 16.66 -2.16 -5.11
CA MET A 236 16.08 -3.46 -4.78
C MET A 236 14.56 -3.48 -4.81
N ALA A 237 13.86 -2.38 -4.49
CA ALA A 237 12.40 -2.39 -4.50
C ALA A 237 11.83 -2.60 -5.92
N GLY A 238 12.56 -2.19 -6.97
CA GLY A 238 12.20 -2.60 -8.32
C GLY A 238 12.54 -4.06 -8.60
N ALA A 239 13.61 -4.61 -8.02
CA ALA A 239 14.08 -5.97 -8.28
C ALA A 239 13.32 -7.07 -7.49
N ALA A 240 12.90 -6.79 -6.25
CA ALA A 240 12.21 -7.73 -5.37
C ALA A 240 10.81 -8.07 -5.87
N GLU A 241 10.03 -7.05 -6.28
CA GLU A 241 8.74 -7.26 -6.95
C GLU A 241 8.89 -8.01 -8.28
N ARG A 242 10.05 -7.87 -8.95
CA ARG A 242 10.39 -8.61 -10.18
C ARG A 242 10.82 -10.06 -9.90
N SER A 243 11.48 -10.35 -8.78
CA SER A 243 11.91 -11.71 -8.42
C SER A 243 10.77 -12.58 -7.91
N GLU A 244 9.86 -12.04 -7.08
CA GLU A 244 8.64 -12.76 -6.69
C GLU A 244 7.75 -13.03 -7.91
N ALA A 245 7.60 -12.03 -8.80
CA ALA A 245 6.87 -12.21 -10.05
C ALA A 245 7.53 -13.22 -11.01
N ARG A 246 8.82 -13.56 -10.88
CA ARG A 246 9.46 -14.59 -11.69
C ARG A 246 9.25 -15.98 -11.11
N VAL A 247 9.35 -16.13 -9.79
CA VAL A 247 9.14 -17.40 -9.08
C VAL A 247 7.69 -17.90 -9.24
N ASP A 248 6.69 -17.01 -9.24
CA ASP A 248 5.29 -17.36 -9.49
C ASP A 248 4.96 -17.71 -10.95
N ARG A 249 5.93 -17.59 -11.86
CA ARG A 249 5.78 -17.95 -13.29
C ARG A 249 6.41 -19.31 -13.60
N GLU A 250 7.30 -19.77 -12.73
CA GLU A 250 8.00 -21.05 -12.83
C GLU A 250 7.32 -22.13 -11.94
N ARG A 251 6.26 -21.77 -11.21
CA ARG A 251 5.34 -22.66 -10.50
C ARG A 251 4.01 -22.75 -11.24
#